data_AF-A0A3N5RW22-F1
#
_entry.id   AF-A0A3N5RW22-F1
#
_cell.length_a   1.000
_cell.length_b   1.000
_cell.length_c   1.000
_cell.angle_alpha   90.00
_cell.angle_beta   90.00
_cell.angle_gamma   90.00
#
_symmetry.space_group_name_H-M   'P 1'
#
loop_
_entity.id
_entity.type
_entity.pdbx_description
1 polymer ?
#
loop_
_entity_poly.entity_id
_entity_poly.type
_entity_poly.pdbx_seq_one_letter_code
_entity_poly.pdbx_strand_id
1 'polypeptide(L)'
;MPTLFQTTIEHLLKSHNLLEQFRSQDHFHVRFDMPHFDRLVIERHDELISVAHYFEQNCDLIADPEVELHYPSWTPTAITQVIGGRREKFVYFDEQTYVDLRFHGEVVLFLDLWAHNIQAQKWAERATIHSND
;
A
#
# COMPACT_ATOMS: atom_id res chain seq x y z
N MET A 1 -7.27 -4.00 17.24
CA MET A 1 -5.99 -4.72 17.03
C MET A 1 -5.51 -4.37 15.64
N PRO A 2 -4.20 -4.24 15.40
CA PRO A 2 -3.69 -3.97 14.06
C PRO A 2 -3.92 -5.17 13.13
N THR A 3 -4.04 -4.94 11.83
CA THR A 3 -4.21 -6.00 10.82
C THR A 3 -2.88 -6.70 10.51
N LEU A 4 -2.93 -7.87 9.85
CA LEU A 4 -1.72 -8.53 9.38
C LEU A 4 -0.98 -7.65 8.36
N PHE A 5 -1.71 -6.97 7.48
CA PHE A 5 -1.12 -6.02 6.53
C PHE A 5 -0.44 -4.84 7.24
N GLN A 6 -1.12 -4.16 8.17
CA GLN A 6 -0.52 -3.08 8.98
C GLN A 6 0.78 -3.55 9.65
N THR A 7 0.73 -4.67 10.39
CA THR A 7 1.90 -5.17 11.12
C THR A 7 3.04 -5.58 10.19
N THR A 8 2.73 -6.08 8.99
CA THR A 8 3.73 -6.43 7.97
C THR A 8 4.41 -5.20 7.39
N ILE A 9 3.64 -4.17 7.03
CA ILE A 9 4.19 -2.92 6.50
C ILE A 9 4.97 -2.15 7.58
N GLU A 10 4.44 -2.04 8.80
CA GLU A 10 5.19 -1.44 9.92
C GLU A 10 6.46 -2.22 10.26
N HIS A 11 6.45 -3.56 10.16
CA HIS A 11 7.65 -4.37 10.33
C HIS A 11 8.68 -4.14 9.23
N LEU A 12 8.26 -4.08 7.97
CA LEU A 12 9.11 -3.75 6.82
C LEU A 12 9.79 -2.38 7.03
N LEU A 13 9.01 -1.33 7.30
CA LEU A 13 9.53 0.01 7.57
C LEU A 13 10.46 0.03 8.79
N LYS A 14 10.17 -0.75 9.83
CA LYS A 14 11.02 -0.85 11.03
C LYS A 14 12.35 -1.52 10.75
N SER A 15 12.37 -2.62 10.00
CA SER A 15 13.60 -3.34 9.63
C SER A 15 14.56 -2.47 8.81
N HIS A 16 14.02 -1.48 8.09
CA HIS A 16 14.76 -0.49 7.32
C HIS A 16 14.97 0.86 8.05
N ASN A 17 14.61 0.95 9.34
CA ASN A 17 14.71 2.16 10.20
C ASN A 17 13.83 3.37 9.80
N LEU A 18 12.78 3.16 9.01
CA LEU A 18 11.91 4.21 8.45
C LEU A 18 10.58 4.40 9.21
N LEU A 19 10.21 3.48 10.12
CA LEU A 19 8.89 3.50 10.76
C LEU A 19 8.57 4.80 11.53
N GLU A 20 9.55 5.36 12.24
CA GLU A 20 9.35 6.60 13.00
C GLU A 20 9.27 7.82 12.07
N GLN A 21 9.96 7.80 10.92
CA GLN A 21 9.83 8.82 9.89
C GLN A 21 8.42 8.80 9.27
N PHE A 22 7.96 7.61 8.84
CA PHE A 22 6.60 7.39 8.33
C PHE A 22 5.52 7.93 9.28
N ARG A 23 5.66 7.66 10.58
CA ARG A 23 4.71 8.10 11.62
C ARG A 23 4.71 9.60 11.90
N SER A 24 5.81 10.31 11.64
CA SER A 24 6.02 11.68 12.13
C SER A 24 6.06 12.80 11.09
N GLN A 25 6.40 12.53 9.82
CA GLN A 25 6.70 13.61 8.84
C GLN A 25 5.51 14.12 8.00
N ASP A 26 4.37 13.44 8.05
CA ASP A 26 3.10 13.74 7.36
C ASP A 26 3.10 13.74 5.82
N HIS A 27 4.24 14.00 5.18
CA HIS A 27 4.58 13.42 3.88
C HIS A 27 5.71 12.37 4.04
N PHE A 28 5.56 11.22 3.40
CA PHE A 28 6.55 10.15 3.39
C PHE A 28 6.53 9.41 2.05
N HIS A 29 7.70 9.04 1.54
CA HIS A 29 7.85 8.18 0.37
C HIS A 29 9.04 7.25 0.58
N VAL A 30 8.88 5.98 0.27
CA VAL A 30 9.99 5.03 0.13
C VAL A 30 9.69 4.05 -1.01
N ARG A 31 10.74 3.73 -1.77
CA ARG A 31 10.73 2.65 -2.75
C ARG A 31 11.67 1.53 -2.31
N PHE A 32 11.22 0.31 -2.46
CA PHE A 32 11.98 -0.92 -2.25
C PHE A 32 12.14 -1.65 -3.59
N ASP A 33 13.38 -1.96 -3.94
CA ASP A 33 13.72 -2.73 -5.13
C ASP A 33 14.27 -4.11 -4.72
N MET A 34 13.83 -5.18 -5.39
CA MET A 34 14.32 -6.55 -5.14
C MET A 34 14.38 -7.35 -6.46
N PRO A 35 15.45 -8.12 -6.74
CA PRO A 35 15.57 -8.88 -7.98
C PRO A 35 14.40 -9.86 -8.18
N HIS A 36 13.85 -9.86 -9.41
CA HIS A 36 12.71 -10.68 -9.84
C HIS A 36 11.34 -10.29 -9.26
N PHE A 37 11.21 -9.13 -8.62
CA PHE A 37 9.93 -8.59 -8.16
C PHE A 37 9.74 -7.15 -8.63
N ASP A 38 8.48 -6.77 -8.87
CA ASP A 38 8.10 -5.40 -9.12
C ASP A 38 8.31 -4.53 -7.88
N ARG A 39 8.80 -3.31 -8.07
CA ARG A 39 9.23 -2.44 -6.96
C ARG A 39 8.06 -2.16 -6.02
N LEU A 40 8.28 -2.28 -4.71
CA LEU A 40 7.27 -2.01 -3.68
C LEU A 40 7.44 -0.58 -3.19
N VAL A 41 6.41 0.24 -3.31
CA VAL A 41 6.39 1.65 -2.89
C VAL A 41 5.42 1.80 -1.72
N ILE A 42 5.81 2.59 -0.72
CA ILE A 42 4.97 2.99 0.41
C ILE A 42 5.03 4.51 0.54
N GLU A 43 3.86 5.13 0.51
CA GLU A 43 3.70 6.58 0.58
C GLU A 43 2.73 6.97 1.71
N ARG A 44 2.92 8.17 2.26
CA ARG A 44 1.92 8.85 3.08
C ARG A 44 1.78 10.31 2.65
N HIS A 45 0.55 10.77 2.54
CA HIS A 45 0.18 12.17 2.38
C HIS A 45 -0.93 12.48 3.38
N ASP A 46 -0.58 13.17 4.47
CA ASP A 46 -1.45 13.48 5.60
C ASP A 46 -2.11 12.22 6.20
N GLU A 47 -3.41 12.06 5.96
CA GLU A 47 -4.25 10.93 6.41
C GLU A 47 -4.38 9.82 5.35
N LEU A 48 -3.69 9.90 4.21
CA LEU A 48 -3.70 8.88 3.15
C LEU A 48 -2.39 8.08 3.13
N ILE A 49 -2.46 6.76 3.23
CA ILE A 49 -1.37 5.81 2.96
C ILE A 49 -1.62 5.23 1.56
N SER A 50 -0.62 5.20 0.69
CA SER A 50 -0.62 4.30 -0.49
C SER A 50 0.44 3.21 -0.32
N VAL A 51 0.10 1.98 -0.70
CA VAL A 51 1.04 0.87 -0.84
C VAL A 51 0.81 0.25 -2.20
N ALA A 52 1.86 0.18 -3.03
CA ALA A 52 1.75 -0.25 -4.43
C ALA A 52 2.96 -1.08 -4.89
N HIS A 53 2.73 -2.08 -5.74
CA HIS A 53 3.78 -2.58 -6.62
C HIS A 53 3.74 -1.83 -7.96
N TYR A 54 4.90 -1.46 -8.50
CA TYR A 54 5.01 -0.87 -9.84
C TYR A 54 5.86 -1.72 -10.79
N PHE A 55 5.25 -2.16 -11.88
CA PHE A 55 5.96 -2.73 -13.03
C PHE A 55 6.14 -1.67 -14.12
N GLU A 56 7.01 -1.96 -15.10
CA GLU A 56 7.23 -1.08 -16.25
C GLU A 56 6.68 -1.73 -17.53
N GLN A 57 5.89 -0.98 -18.30
CA GLN A 57 5.35 -1.42 -19.58
C GLN A 57 5.38 -0.26 -20.57
N ASN A 58 5.99 -0.45 -21.74
CA ASN A 58 6.15 0.60 -22.76
C ASN A 58 6.83 1.88 -22.22
N CYS A 59 7.74 1.75 -21.25
CA CYS A 59 8.39 2.83 -20.50
C CYS A 59 7.49 3.62 -19.54
N ASP A 60 6.22 3.24 -19.38
CA ASP A 60 5.34 3.77 -18.33
C ASP A 60 5.42 2.91 -17.06
N LEU A 61 5.36 3.55 -15.89
CA LEU A 61 5.19 2.85 -14.61
C LEU A 61 3.71 2.61 -14.34
N ILE A 62 3.35 1.36 -14.11
CA ILE A 62 1.96 0.94 -13.87
C ILE A 62 1.88 0.33 -12.46
N ALA A 63 0.97 0.87 -11.65
CA ALA A 63 0.67 0.32 -10.33
C ALA A 63 -0.22 -0.93 -10.47
N ASP A 64 0.25 -2.09 -10.00
CA ASP A 64 -0.57 -3.29 -9.85
C ASP A 64 0.04 -4.27 -8.84
N PRO A 65 -0.63 -4.58 -7.72
CA PRO A 65 -1.77 -3.86 -7.15
C PRO A 65 -1.33 -2.57 -6.43
N GLU A 66 -2.25 -1.63 -6.30
CA GLU A 66 -2.19 -0.51 -5.34
C GLU A 66 -3.36 -0.59 -4.36
N VAL A 67 -3.12 -0.21 -3.10
CA VAL A 67 -4.17 0.00 -2.10
C VAL A 67 -3.96 1.31 -1.35
N GLU A 68 -5.04 2.08 -1.22
CA GLU A 68 -5.10 3.28 -0.41
C GLU A 68 -5.75 2.99 0.94
N LEU A 69 -5.18 3.47 2.03
CA LEU A 69 -5.72 3.33 3.38
C LEU A 69 -5.71 4.65 4.15
N HIS A 70 -6.69 4.84 5.02
CA HIS A 70 -6.73 5.98 5.94
C HIS A 70 -5.73 5.80 7.10
N TYR A 71 -4.78 6.72 7.27
CA TYR A 71 -3.92 6.85 8.45
C TYR A 71 -4.63 7.62 9.56
N PRO A 72 -4.53 7.23 10.85
CA PRO A 72 -3.77 6.12 11.40
C PRO A 72 -4.58 4.81 11.53
N SER A 73 -5.78 4.73 10.96
CA SER A 73 -6.70 3.60 11.19
C SER A 73 -6.40 2.35 10.36
N TRP A 74 -5.56 2.45 9.31
CA TRP A 74 -5.28 1.42 8.31
C TRP A 74 -6.56 0.83 7.68
N THR A 75 -7.64 1.62 7.62
CA THR A 75 -8.88 1.22 6.95
C THR A 75 -8.72 1.42 5.45
N PRO A 76 -8.85 0.38 4.60
CA PRO A 76 -8.74 0.55 3.16
C PRO A 76 -9.87 1.43 2.63
N THR A 77 -9.52 2.30 1.68
CA THR A 77 -10.35 3.35 1.08
C THR A 77 -10.47 3.20 -0.43
N ALA A 78 -9.41 2.79 -1.12
CA ALA A 78 -9.44 2.39 -2.53
C ALA A 78 -8.50 1.23 -2.82
N ILE A 79 -8.70 0.57 -3.97
CA ILE A 79 -7.79 -0.43 -4.54
C ILE A 79 -7.74 -0.24 -6.06
N THR A 80 -6.54 -0.31 -6.65
CA THR A 80 -6.31 -0.23 -8.10
C THR A 80 -5.64 -1.52 -8.57
N GLN A 81 -6.15 -2.12 -9.66
CA GLN A 81 -5.56 -3.30 -10.31
C GLN A 81 -5.72 -3.19 -11.83
N VAL A 82 -4.78 -3.69 -12.65
CA VAL A 82 -4.83 -3.48 -14.12
C VAL A 82 -6.06 -4.13 -14.76
N ILE A 83 -6.45 -5.32 -14.30
CA ILE A 83 -7.62 -6.05 -14.83
C ILE A 83 -8.92 -5.62 -14.13
N GLY A 84 -8.83 -5.02 -12.93
CA GLY A 84 -9.99 -4.62 -12.11
C GLY A 84 -10.39 -3.14 -12.22
N GLY A 85 -9.50 -2.28 -12.73
CA GLY A 85 -9.60 -0.83 -12.62
C GLY A 85 -9.38 -0.33 -11.18
N ARG A 86 -9.80 0.90 -10.91
CA ARG A 86 -9.86 1.48 -9.57
C ARG A 86 -11.25 1.26 -8.97
N ARG A 87 -11.30 0.84 -7.70
CA ARG A 87 -12.53 0.76 -6.90
C ARG A 87 -12.34 1.52 -5.60
N GLU A 88 -13.34 2.31 -5.23
CA GLU A 88 -13.35 3.12 -4.01
C GLU A 88 -14.44 2.64 -3.04
N LYS A 89 -14.17 2.70 -1.74
CA LYS A 89 -15.10 2.35 -0.67
C LYS A 89 -16.22 3.37 -0.51
N PHE A 90 -15.87 4.64 -0.72
CA PHE A 90 -16.74 5.80 -0.59
C PHE A 90 -16.86 6.45 -1.96
N VAL A 91 -18.07 6.54 -2.50
CA VAL A 91 -18.33 7.15 -3.80
C VAL A 91 -19.18 8.38 -3.58
N TYR A 92 -18.68 9.55 -3.98
CA TYR A 92 -19.42 10.81 -3.90
C TYR A 92 -20.20 11.04 -5.20
N PHE A 93 -21.52 11.18 -5.10
CA PHE A 93 -22.41 11.39 -6.24
C PHE A 93 -23.67 12.15 -5.78
N ASP A 94 -24.12 13.14 -6.54
CA ASP A 94 -25.32 13.94 -6.26
C ASP A 94 -25.41 14.45 -4.80
N GLU A 95 -24.32 15.11 -4.37
CA GLU A 95 -24.08 15.63 -3.01
C GLU A 95 -24.10 14.58 -1.87
N GLN A 96 -24.20 13.29 -2.20
CA GLN A 96 -24.29 12.17 -1.25
C GLN A 96 -23.06 11.26 -1.30
N THR A 97 -22.68 10.73 -0.14
CA THR A 97 -21.63 9.71 -0.03
C THR A 97 -22.26 8.32 0.07
N TYR A 98 -22.08 7.52 -0.97
CA TYR A 98 -22.44 6.10 -0.99
C TYR A 98 -21.28 5.25 -0.46
N VAL A 99 -21.60 4.15 0.22
CA VAL A 99 -20.62 3.22 0.81
C VAL A 99 -20.77 1.84 0.21
N ASP A 100 -19.73 1.28 -0.41
CA ASP A 100 -19.72 -0.14 -0.79
C ASP A 100 -19.50 -1.00 0.45
N LEU A 101 -20.59 -1.62 0.92
CA LEU A 101 -20.59 -2.49 2.10
C LEU A 101 -19.81 -3.79 1.89
N ARG A 102 -19.53 -4.22 0.65
CA ARG A 102 -18.76 -5.43 0.34
C ARG A 102 -17.26 -5.15 0.27
N PHE A 103 -16.89 -3.94 -0.16
CA PHE A 103 -15.51 -3.50 -0.37
C PHE A 103 -14.57 -3.93 0.76
N HIS A 104 -14.96 -3.67 2.01
CA HIS A 104 -14.08 -3.91 3.16
C HIS A 104 -13.76 -5.39 3.36
N GLY A 105 -14.76 -6.28 3.22
CA GLY A 105 -14.53 -7.73 3.37
C GLY A 105 -13.63 -8.30 2.29
N GLU A 106 -13.85 -7.89 1.04
CA GLU A 106 -13.06 -8.35 -0.11
C GLU A 106 -11.61 -7.82 -0.07
N VAL A 107 -11.42 -6.53 0.22
CA VAL A 107 -10.09 -5.92 0.25
C VAL A 107 -9.29 -6.38 1.46
N VAL A 108 -9.90 -6.64 2.63
CA VAL A 108 -9.17 -7.23 3.77
C VAL A 108 -8.62 -8.63 3.45
N LEU A 109 -9.38 -9.49 2.76
CA LEU A 109 -8.90 -10.80 2.34
C LEU A 109 -7.72 -10.70 1.35
N PHE A 110 -7.77 -9.74 0.44
CA PHE A 110 -6.65 -9.44 -0.47
C PHE A 110 -5.42 -8.91 0.30
N LEU A 111 -5.60 -7.97 1.23
CA LEU A 111 -4.54 -7.40 2.06
C LEU A 111 -3.85 -8.48 2.92
N ASP A 112 -4.61 -9.40 3.50
CA ASP A 112 -4.04 -10.52 4.27
C ASP A 112 -3.22 -11.45 3.36
N LEU A 113 -3.69 -11.77 2.14
CA LEU A 113 -2.91 -12.54 1.17
C LEU A 113 -1.61 -11.82 0.76
N TRP A 114 -1.69 -10.51 0.47
CA TRP A 114 -0.54 -9.71 0.08
C TRP A 114 0.48 -9.58 1.21
N ALA A 115 0.03 -9.45 2.47
CA ALA A 115 0.90 -9.45 3.64
C ALA A 115 1.72 -10.75 3.75
N HIS A 116 1.08 -11.93 3.59
CA HIS A 116 1.80 -13.20 3.56
C HIS A 116 2.81 -13.27 2.41
N ASN A 117 2.48 -12.73 1.23
CA ASN A 117 3.42 -12.67 0.11
C ASN A 117 4.63 -11.79 0.42
N ILE A 118 4.44 -10.58 0.96
CA ILE A 118 5.54 -9.67 1.35
C ILE A 118 6.47 -10.34 2.37
N GLN A 119 5.91 -11.03 3.37
CA GLN A 119 6.69 -11.80 4.35
C GLN A 119 7.47 -12.96 3.70
N ALA A 120 6.82 -13.75 2.84
CA ALA A 120 7.44 -14.89 2.16
C ALA A 120 8.54 -14.49 1.17
N GLN A 121 8.39 -13.32 0.53
CA GLN A 121 9.35 -12.74 -0.40
C GLN A 121 10.59 -12.13 0.28
N LYS A 122 10.51 -11.84 1.60
CA LYS A 122 11.61 -11.33 2.44
C LYS A 122 12.10 -9.92 2.09
N TRP A 123 11.16 -9.01 1.85
CA TRP A 123 11.45 -7.59 1.60
C TRP A 123 12.16 -6.91 2.79
N ALA A 124 11.90 -7.35 4.02
CA ALA A 124 12.53 -6.78 5.22
C ALA A 124 14.03 -7.09 5.29
N GLU A 125 14.47 -8.22 4.70
CA GLU A 125 15.85 -8.70 4.80
C GLU A 125 16.65 -8.58 3.50
N ARG A 126 15.99 -8.39 2.34
CA ARG A 126 16.62 -8.51 1.02
C ARG A 126 16.40 -7.33 0.07
N ALA A 127 15.49 -6.41 0.39
CA ALA A 127 15.23 -5.26 -0.47
C ALA A 127 16.31 -4.19 -0.36
N THR A 128 16.56 -3.49 -1.47
CA THR A 128 17.36 -2.26 -1.50
C THR A 128 16.41 -1.06 -1.38
N ILE A 129 16.75 -0.10 -0.51
CA ILE A 129 15.97 1.11 -0.32
C ILE A 129 16.39 2.17 -1.34
N HIS A 130 15.41 2.83 -1.95
CA HIS A 130 15.59 4.05 -2.72
C HIS A 130 14.76 5.17 -2.09
N SER A 131 15.46 6.15 -1.53
CA SER A 131 14.93 7.49 -1.27
C SER A 131 14.87 8.26 -2.59
N ASN A 132 13.88 9.13 -2.75
CA ASN A 132 14.04 10.26 -3.67
C ASN A 132 14.81 11.35 -2.91
N ASP A 133 15.87 11.89 -3.52
CA ASP A 133 16.57 13.09 -3.07
C ASP A 133 15.73 14.36 -3.34
#